data_AF-A0A855XWX4-F1
#
_entry.id   AF-A0A855XWX4-F1
#
_cell.length_a   1.000
_cell.length_b   1.000
_cell.length_c   1.000
_cell.angle_alpha   90.00
_cell.angle_beta   90.00
_cell.angle_gamma   90.00
#
_symmetry.space_group_name_H-M   'P 1'
#
loop_
_entity.id
_entity.type
_entity.pdbx_description
1 polymer ?
#
loop_
_entity_poly.entity_id
_entity_poly.type
_entity_poly.pdbx_seq_one_letter_code
_entity_poly.pdbx_strand_id
1 'polypeptide(L)'
;MKSIKLAANFLLTSVLAFSLSVPALAQQSEIENTDVSKGVFLPINTFNDLYGKPTSHTDDIPIVGGDASIQIQSIKLTGSELSLSATVNYNNQTKALDATGELYNSYKQQDSINSVVGDLKDSNGNFDIKLFDVYNDTFKDKMIVDQSLQNKPHLKAYLTDHQENILLFEIPLPDDLEYISVNNIEEIDTNKDFFWFTGVITPYEQKEIPTDEKIKAELGVSSIGLKAVGSFSDWTHSTTYYKSFYIGSDYIQAYSLPYGSWKALDVKNQSTWTNSFKIAEHVTVNGTTNRSVDSPFKYRNVKLSTGVGAKSTIITAYIDGKLSGASNGSSLAMKIAEKAWSTALPVAPSISDIKGWVDAIIDAGTSKTITLGSSNIKLSTSPTVVESANSGSNELFKYTDVNGTNTGHHLDLQTVVQYESSSGTSATANGLLKIKWDVYYASALLDSNQKEVSFQYSVSK
;
A
#
# COMPACT_ATOMS: atom_id res chain seq x y z
N MET A 1 36.19 -16.68 87.85
CA MET A 1 35.09 -16.79 88.82
C MET A 1 33.80 -16.36 88.14
N LYS A 2 32.75 -17.17 88.32
CA LYS A 2 31.37 -17.02 87.84
C LYS A 2 31.12 -17.26 86.36
N SER A 3 29.96 -17.86 86.16
CA SER A 3 29.56 -18.84 85.18
C SER A 3 28.10 -18.59 84.81
N ILE A 4 27.62 -19.28 83.77
CA ILE A 4 26.22 -19.65 83.47
C ILE A 4 25.42 -18.67 82.59
N LYS A 5 25.14 -19.12 81.36
CA LYS A 5 23.86 -19.38 80.66
C LYS A 5 24.18 -19.41 79.16
N LEU A 6 24.26 -20.52 78.42
CA LEU A 6 23.31 -21.63 78.17
C LEU A 6 21.91 -21.16 77.73
N ALA A 7 21.67 -21.21 76.41
CA ALA A 7 20.46 -21.66 75.71
C ALA A 7 20.45 -21.02 74.30
N ALA A 8 20.05 -21.64 73.20
CA ALA A 8 19.76 -23.01 72.81
C ALA A 8 19.36 -22.91 71.32
N ASN A 9 19.64 -23.95 70.53
CA ASN A 9 18.89 -24.37 69.33
C ASN A 9 19.00 -23.46 68.07
N PHE A 10 19.24 -23.93 66.85
CA PHE A 10 19.22 -25.29 66.30
C PHE A 10 19.99 -25.30 64.95
N LEU A 11 20.49 -26.48 64.61
CA LEU A 11 21.07 -26.96 63.35
C LEU A 11 20.35 -26.39 62.09
N LEU A 12 20.95 -26.28 60.90
CA LEU A 12 21.58 -27.39 60.18
C LEU A 12 22.36 -26.88 58.96
N THR A 13 23.56 -27.43 58.84
CA THR A 13 24.44 -27.52 57.67
C THR A 13 23.75 -27.94 56.38
N SER A 14 24.00 -27.19 55.30
CA SER A 14 24.09 -27.76 53.94
C SER A 14 25.25 -27.11 53.19
N VAL A 15 26.15 -27.99 52.78
CA VAL A 15 27.38 -27.78 52.03
C VAL A 15 27.09 -27.11 50.69
N LEU A 16 27.69 -25.95 50.43
CA LEU A 16 28.01 -25.55 49.05
C LEU A 16 29.53 -25.55 48.92
N ALA A 17 30.03 -26.66 48.35
CA ALA A 17 31.39 -26.77 47.87
C ALA A 17 31.59 -25.76 46.75
N PHE A 18 32.36 -24.72 47.03
CA PHE A 18 33.06 -23.96 46.00
C PHE A 18 34.15 -24.87 45.41
N SER A 19 33.92 -25.39 44.21
CA SER A 19 34.98 -25.91 43.34
C SER A 19 34.89 -25.22 42.00
N LEU A 20 35.96 -24.47 41.72
CA LEU A 20 36.28 -23.75 40.50
C LEU A 20 36.12 -24.65 39.25
N SER A 21 35.32 -24.21 38.29
CA SER A 21 35.47 -24.60 36.89
C SER A 21 35.71 -23.36 36.05
N VAL A 22 36.86 -23.37 35.38
CA VAL A 22 37.34 -22.39 34.41
C VAL A 22 36.25 -22.15 33.36
N PRO A 23 35.99 -20.91 32.91
CA PRO A 23 35.15 -20.71 31.74
C PRO A 23 35.83 -21.40 30.57
N ALA A 24 35.23 -22.49 30.11
CA ALA A 24 35.56 -23.10 28.83
C ALA A 24 35.50 -21.97 27.80
N LEU A 25 36.62 -21.74 27.09
CA LEU A 25 36.56 -21.06 25.81
C LEU A 25 35.47 -21.78 25.01
N ALA A 26 34.39 -21.07 24.72
CA ALA A 26 33.44 -21.51 23.71
C ALA A 26 34.26 -21.74 22.45
N GLN A 27 34.39 -23.01 22.10
CA GLN A 27 34.89 -23.47 20.83
C GLN A 27 34.09 -22.71 19.77
N GLN A 28 34.80 -21.83 19.08
CA GLN A 28 34.29 -21.09 17.93
C GLN A 28 33.72 -22.15 16.99
N SER A 29 32.39 -22.22 16.90
CA SER A 29 31.72 -23.09 15.95
C SER A 29 32.30 -22.77 14.59
N GLU A 30 33.01 -23.75 14.02
CA GLU A 30 33.40 -23.70 12.62
C GLU A 30 32.12 -23.50 11.81
N ILE A 31 32.15 -22.50 10.93
CA ILE A 31 31.10 -22.23 9.95
C ILE A 31 30.98 -23.48 9.09
N GLU A 32 29.97 -24.32 9.37
CA GLU A 32 29.62 -25.46 8.53
C GLU A 32 29.27 -24.95 7.12
N ASN A 33 29.73 -25.69 6.11
CA ASN A 33 29.74 -25.36 4.68
C ASN A 33 28.61 -24.43 4.22
N THR A 34 28.97 -23.19 3.95
CA THR A 34 28.09 -22.22 3.30
C THR A 34 28.23 -22.40 1.80
N ASP A 35 27.32 -23.18 1.21
CA ASP A 35 27.32 -23.45 -0.23
C ASP A 35 27.25 -22.15 -1.03
N VAL A 36 28.27 -21.93 -1.86
CA VAL A 36 28.33 -20.80 -2.78
C VAL A 36 27.37 -21.09 -3.92
N SER A 37 26.27 -20.35 -3.97
CA SER A 37 25.28 -20.49 -5.02
C SER A 37 25.58 -19.55 -6.18
N LYS A 38 25.41 -20.04 -7.40
CA LYS A 38 25.66 -19.26 -8.63
C LYS A 38 24.47 -18.37 -8.97
N GLY A 39 24.75 -17.28 -9.64
CA GLY A 39 23.77 -16.39 -10.23
C GLY A 39 24.39 -15.63 -11.41
N VAL A 40 23.66 -14.63 -11.88
CA VAL A 40 24.06 -13.82 -13.04
C VAL A 40 23.96 -12.35 -12.68
N PHE A 41 24.89 -11.54 -13.18
CA PHE A 41 24.75 -10.07 -13.15
C PHE A 41 24.82 -9.49 -14.55
N LEU A 42 24.09 -8.39 -14.78
CA LEU A 42 24.13 -7.63 -16.02
C LEU A 42 23.61 -6.20 -15.81
N PRO A 43 24.00 -5.24 -16.66
CA PRO A 43 23.42 -3.91 -16.66
C PRO A 43 21.89 -3.97 -16.87
N ILE A 44 21.13 -3.12 -16.16
CA ILE A 44 19.66 -3.08 -16.23
C ILE A 44 19.17 -2.86 -17.67
N ASN A 45 19.84 -2.00 -18.45
CA ASN A 45 19.49 -1.77 -19.85
C ASN A 45 19.61 -3.06 -20.69
N THR A 46 20.67 -3.84 -20.49
CA THR A 46 20.85 -5.13 -21.16
C THR A 46 19.77 -6.12 -20.74
N PHE A 47 19.44 -6.19 -19.44
CA PHE A 47 18.36 -7.03 -18.95
C PHE A 47 17.01 -6.64 -19.56
N ASN A 48 16.71 -5.34 -19.64
CA ASN A 48 15.50 -4.82 -20.25
C ASN A 48 15.40 -5.14 -21.75
N ASP A 49 16.52 -5.18 -22.47
CA ASP A 49 16.51 -5.58 -23.89
C ASP A 49 16.31 -7.09 -24.08
N LEU A 50 16.86 -7.91 -23.18
CA LEU A 50 16.75 -9.37 -23.24
C LEU A 50 15.43 -9.91 -22.66
N TYR A 51 14.86 -9.25 -21.66
CA TYR A 51 13.69 -9.73 -20.89
C TYR A 51 12.47 -8.81 -20.94
N GLY A 52 12.65 -7.55 -21.33
CA GLY A 52 11.62 -6.49 -21.28
C GLY A 52 10.89 -6.22 -22.59
N LYS A 53 11.04 -7.07 -23.61
CA LYS A 53 10.59 -6.81 -24.99
C LYS A 53 9.66 -7.92 -25.51
N PRO A 54 8.81 -7.62 -26.53
CA PRO A 54 7.99 -8.66 -27.18
C PRO A 54 8.82 -9.78 -27.81
N THR A 55 10.06 -9.48 -28.21
CA THR A 55 11.02 -10.40 -28.82
C THR A 55 12.00 -11.00 -27.81
N SER A 56 11.72 -10.88 -26.51
CA SER A 56 12.61 -11.36 -25.46
C SER A 56 12.83 -12.87 -25.54
N HIS A 57 14.09 -13.26 -25.37
CA HIS A 57 14.54 -14.65 -25.32
C HIS A 57 15.13 -14.89 -23.93
N THR A 58 14.34 -15.51 -23.05
CA THR A 58 14.72 -15.70 -21.64
C THR A 58 16.00 -16.51 -21.47
N ASP A 59 16.29 -17.38 -22.43
CA ASP A 59 17.45 -18.28 -22.43
C ASP A 59 18.77 -17.52 -22.69
N ASP A 60 18.71 -16.26 -23.14
CA ASP A 60 19.91 -15.45 -23.42
C ASP A 60 20.53 -14.85 -22.16
N ILE A 61 19.77 -14.70 -21.06
CA ILE A 61 20.26 -14.04 -19.85
C ILE A 61 21.43 -14.80 -19.21
N PRO A 62 21.35 -16.14 -18.99
CA PRO A 62 22.49 -16.91 -18.48
C PRO A 62 23.70 -16.94 -19.43
N ILE A 63 23.50 -16.64 -20.71
CA ILE A 63 24.55 -16.68 -21.74
C ILE A 63 25.29 -15.35 -21.84
N VAL A 64 24.54 -14.24 -21.79
CA VAL A 64 25.06 -12.88 -21.98
C VAL A 64 25.55 -12.26 -20.68
N GLY A 65 24.90 -12.58 -19.56
CA GLY A 65 25.25 -12.02 -18.26
C GLY A 65 26.60 -12.53 -17.74
N GLY A 66 27.23 -11.73 -16.88
CA GLY A 66 28.45 -12.12 -16.19
C GLY A 66 28.17 -13.02 -14.99
N ASP A 67 29.19 -13.78 -14.59
CA ASP A 67 29.11 -14.66 -13.41
C ASP A 67 28.93 -13.84 -12.13
N ALA A 68 27.94 -14.23 -11.32
CA ALA A 68 27.77 -13.78 -9.95
C ALA A 68 27.66 -14.98 -9.01
N SER A 69 27.93 -14.77 -7.73
CA SER A 69 27.63 -15.75 -6.69
C SER A 69 27.14 -15.10 -5.41
N ILE A 70 26.30 -15.83 -4.68
CA ILE A 70 25.84 -15.48 -3.35
C ILE A 70 26.22 -16.60 -2.39
N GLN A 71 26.83 -16.22 -1.28
CA GLN A 71 27.14 -17.09 -0.17
C GLN A 71 26.33 -16.62 1.03
N ILE A 72 25.25 -17.33 1.33
CA ILE A 72 24.41 -17.05 2.50
C ILE A 72 25.18 -17.54 3.73
N GLN A 73 25.41 -16.64 4.68
CA GLN A 73 26.18 -16.93 5.90
C GLN A 73 25.28 -17.24 7.08
N SER A 74 24.14 -16.54 7.18
CA SER A 74 23.16 -16.80 8.21
C SER A 74 21.78 -16.35 7.78
N ILE A 75 20.78 -17.16 8.12
CA ILE A 75 19.37 -16.81 8.07
C ILE A 75 18.84 -16.90 9.50
N LYS A 76 18.12 -15.87 9.93
CA LYS A 76 17.44 -15.84 11.23
C LYS A 76 16.00 -15.41 11.03
N LEU A 77 15.08 -16.22 11.53
CA LEU A 77 13.65 -15.92 11.49
C LEU A 77 13.13 -15.76 12.93
N THR A 78 12.53 -14.62 13.23
CA THR A 78 11.87 -14.35 14.51
C THR A 78 10.42 -13.95 14.25
N GLY A 79 9.49 -14.91 14.33
CA GLY A 79 8.13 -14.69 13.87
C GLY A 79 8.10 -14.52 12.35
N SER A 80 7.59 -13.37 11.87
CA SER A 80 7.61 -13.01 10.45
C SER A 80 8.80 -12.13 10.06
N GLU A 81 9.65 -11.74 11.02
CA GLU A 81 10.84 -10.92 10.74
C GLU A 81 12.01 -11.82 10.33
N LEU A 82 12.57 -11.55 9.16
CA LEU A 82 13.74 -12.22 8.59
C LEU A 82 14.96 -11.31 8.72
N SER A 83 16.08 -11.89 9.13
CA SER A 83 17.42 -11.31 8.96
C SER A 83 18.32 -12.27 8.19
N LEU A 84 18.91 -11.77 7.12
CA LEU A 84 19.81 -12.49 6.21
C LEU A 84 21.17 -11.77 6.19
N SER A 85 22.25 -12.52 6.35
CA SER A 85 23.60 -12.04 6.06
C SER A 85 24.20 -12.90 4.96
N ALA A 86 24.72 -12.27 3.93
CA ALA A 86 25.32 -12.93 2.78
C ALA A 86 26.49 -12.13 2.20
N THR A 87 27.38 -12.83 1.51
CA THR A 87 28.41 -12.22 0.67
C THR A 87 28.08 -12.43 -0.79
N VAL A 88 28.09 -11.34 -1.56
CA VAL A 88 27.80 -11.33 -3.00
C VAL A 88 29.10 -11.03 -3.75
N ASN A 89 29.48 -11.91 -4.68
CA ASN A 89 30.66 -11.75 -5.52
C ASN A 89 30.23 -11.57 -6.98
N TYR A 90 30.67 -10.50 -7.62
CA TYR A 90 30.40 -10.21 -9.03
C TYR A 90 31.36 -9.15 -9.55
N ASN A 91 31.67 -9.15 -10.85
CA ASN A 91 32.57 -8.15 -11.47
C ASN A 91 33.90 -7.93 -10.72
N ASN A 92 34.52 -9.01 -10.22
CA ASN A 92 35.72 -8.97 -9.37
C ASN A 92 35.59 -8.14 -8.06
N GLN A 93 34.36 -7.93 -7.60
CA GLN A 93 34.05 -7.27 -6.34
C GLN A 93 33.38 -8.24 -5.37
N THR A 94 33.60 -8.01 -4.09
CA THR A 94 32.93 -8.70 -2.99
C THR A 94 32.19 -7.65 -2.16
N LYS A 95 30.87 -7.79 -2.05
CA LYS A 95 30.02 -6.87 -1.26
C LYS A 95 29.20 -7.67 -0.26
N ALA A 96 29.01 -7.10 0.93
CA ALA A 96 28.12 -7.67 1.94
C ALA A 96 26.67 -7.29 1.65
N LEU A 97 25.75 -8.21 1.93
CA LEU A 97 24.30 -8.01 1.96
C LEU A 97 23.82 -8.36 3.36
N ASP A 98 23.38 -7.36 4.12
CA ASP A 98 22.82 -7.56 5.46
C ASP A 98 21.38 -7.06 5.46
N ALA A 99 20.46 -7.96 5.12
CA ALA A 99 19.08 -7.65 4.83
C ALA A 99 18.16 -8.00 6.00
N THR A 100 17.31 -7.06 6.40
CA THR A 100 16.28 -7.28 7.44
C THR A 100 14.93 -6.77 6.96
N GLY A 101 13.86 -7.46 7.33
CA GLY A 101 12.49 -7.03 7.04
C GLY A 101 11.46 -8.11 7.38
N GLU A 102 10.21 -7.83 7.04
CA GLU A 102 9.08 -8.75 7.29
C GLU A 102 8.78 -9.63 6.07
N LEU A 103 8.33 -10.85 6.35
CA LEU A 103 7.79 -11.79 5.37
C LEU A 103 6.27 -11.69 5.31
N TYR A 104 5.74 -11.80 4.09
CA TYR A 104 4.33 -11.72 3.77
C TYR A 104 3.92 -12.88 2.87
N ASN A 105 2.64 -13.20 2.86
CA ASN A 105 2.08 -14.18 1.93
C ASN A 105 2.14 -13.63 0.50
N SER A 106 2.67 -14.43 -0.44
CA SER A 106 2.70 -14.04 -1.85
C SER A 106 1.30 -14.03 -2.47
N TYR A 107 1.10 -13.23 -3.52
CA TYR A 107 -0.08 -13.32 -4.38
C TYR A 107 -0.30 -14.75 -4.91
N LYS A 108 0.75 -15.58 -5.01
CA LYS A 108 0.68 -16.97 -5.48
C LYS A 108 -0.14 -17.90 -4.57
N GLN A 109 -0.29 -17.57 -3.28
CA GLN A 109 -1.02 -18.42 -2.34
C GLN A 109 -2.51 -18.56 -2.67
N GLN A 110 -3.09 -17.62 -3.42
CA GLN A 110 -4.45 -17.72 -3.93
C GLN A 110 -4.66 -18.96 -4.83
N ASP A 111 -3.60 -19.39 -5.53
CA ASP A 111 -3.58 -20.56 -6.40
C ASP A 111 -3.14 -21.82 -5.62
N SER A 112 -3.18 -21.75 -4.28
CA SER A 112 -2.72 -22.80 -3.35
C SER A 112 -1.23 -23.13 -3.49
N ILE A 113 -0.43 -22.18 -3.97
CA ILE A 113 1.03 -22.31 -4.07
C ILE A 113 1.67 -21.77 -2.80
N ASN A 114 2.48 -22.58 -2.12
CA ASN A 114 3.18 -22.17 -0.92
C ASN A 114 4.39 -21.29 -1.24
N SER A 115 4.20 -19.97 -1.22
CA SER A 115 5.25 -18.97 -1.45
C SER A 115 5.06 -17.77 -0.52
N VAL A 116 6.18 -17.27 0.00
CA VAL A 116 6.23 -16.08 0.86
C VAL A 116 7.29 -15.11 0.33
N VAL A 117 7.01 -13.82 0.44
CA VAL A 117 7.87 -12.76 -0.09
C VAL A 117 8.31 -11.82 1.02
N GLY A 118 9.57 -11.40 0.99
CA GLY A 118 10.13 -10.48 1.96
C GLY A 118 10.16 -9.03 1.48
N ASP A 119 9.66 -8.11 2.30
CA ASP A 119 9.99 -6.68 2.17
C ASP A 119 11.26 -6.38 2.96
N LEU A 120 12.39 -6.75 2.38
CA LEU A 120 13.71 -6.65 3.02
C LEU A 120 14.43 -5.38 2.57
N LYS A 121 15.26 -4.86 3.48
CA LYS A 121 16.17 -3.75 3.19
C LYS A 121 17.60 -4.11 3.59
N ASP A 122 18.55 -3.86 2.68
CA ASP A 122 19.97 -3.96 2.98
C ASP A 122 20.42 -2.79 3.87
N SER A 123 20.86 -3.12 5.07
CA SER A 123 21.34 -2.16 6.07
C SER A 123 22.67 -1.51 5.69
N ASN A 124 23.49 -2.18 4.88
CA ASN A 124 24.71 -1.61 4.32
C ASN A 124 24.43 -0.63 3.18
N GLY A 125 23.22 -0.70 2.60
CA GLY A 125 22.82 0.07 1.43
C GLY A 125 23.71 -0.22 0.22
N ASN A 126 24.25 -1.43 0.07
CA ASN A 126 24.97 -1.84 -1.14
C ASN A 126 24.00 -2.23 -2.27
N PHE A 127 22.83 -2.75 -1.89
CA PHE A 127 21.84 -3.28 -2.81
C PHE A 127 20.41 -2.82 -2.48
N ASP A 128 19.62 -2.58 -3.52
CA ASP A 128 18.17 -2.56 -3.41
C ASP A 128 17.63 -3.96 -3.69
N ILE A 129 16.86 -4.51 -2.76
CA ILE A 129 16.23 -5.82 -2.90
C ILE A 129 14.92 -5.64 -3.67
N LYS A 130 14.85 -6.19 -4.89
CA LYS A 130 13.68 -6.09 -5.77
C LYS A 130 12.70 -7.24 -5.55
N LEU A 131 13.21 -8.45 -5.40
CA LEU A 131 12.43 -9.64 -5.06
C LEU A 131 13.21 -10.50 -4.08
N PHE A 132 12.54 -10.93 -3.02
CA PHE A 132 13.00 -12.01 -2.14
C PHE A 132 11.82 -12.99 -1.97
N ASP A 133 11.76 -14.01 -2.82
CA ASP A 133 10.65 -14.99 -2.87
C ASP A 133 11.16 -16.35 -2.40
N VAL A 134 10.62 -16.80 -1.27
CA VAL A 134 10.80 -18.15 -0.75
C VAL A 134 9.68 -19.01 -1.31
N TYR A 135 10.00 -19.77 -2.36
CA TYR A 135 9.07 -20.66 -3.02
C TYR A 135 9.24 -22.07 -2.46
N ASN A 136 8.25 -22.55 -1.72
CA ASN A 136 8.29 -23.86 -1.06
C ASN A 136 7.17 -24.77 -1.56
N ASP A 137 7.18 -24.97 -2.88
CA ASP A 137 6.22 -25.81 -3.58
C ASP A 137 6.92 -26.56 -4.73
N THR A 138 6.18 -27.45 -5.41
CA THR A 138 6.60 -28.25 -6.57
C THR A 138 5.84 -27.88 -7.85
N PHE A 139 4.82 -27.03 -7.76
CA PHE A 139 4.17 -26.45 -8.95
C PHE A 139 5.20 -25.68 -9.79
N LYS A 140 4.88 -25.55 -11.08
CA LYS A 140 5.75 -24.86 -12.04
C LYS A 140 5.84 -23.37 -11.70
N ASP A 141 7.03 -22.89 -11.34
CA ASP A 141 7.33 -21.47 -11.24
C ASP A 141 8.18 -20.98 -12.43
N LYS A 142 8.16 -19.68 -12.67
CA LYS A 142 8.94 -19.06 -13.74
C LYS A 142 10.37 -18.80 -13.26
N MET A 143 11.35 -19.37 -13.95
CA MET A 143 12.77 -19.14 -13.68
C MET A 143 13.38 -18.24 -14.77
N ILE A 144 14.38 -17.46 -14.40
CA ILE A 144 15.14 -16.58 -15.30
C ILE A 144 16.53 -17.14 -15.56
N VAL A 145 17.19 -17.66 -14.52
CA VAL A 145 18.59 -18.06 -14.53
C VAL A 145 18.75 -19.57 -14.53
N ASP A 146 18.04 -20.27 -13.64
CA ASP A 146 18.18 -21.72 -13.46
C ASP A 146 16.85 -22.45 -13.66
N GLN A 147 16.61 -22.90 -14.89
CA GLN A 147 15.41 -23.67 -15.24
C GLN A 147 15.31 -25.02 -14.51
N SER A 148 16.41 -25.53 -13.93
CA SER A 148 16.40 -26.82 -13.21
C SER A 148 15.64 -26.78 -11.88
N LEU A 149 15.31 -25.58 -11.40
CA LEU A 149 14.56 -25.30 -10.17
C LEU A 149 13.06 -25.05 -10.41
N GLN A 150 12.60 -24.98 -11.66
CA GLN A 150 11.22 -24.63 -12.03
C GLN A 150 10.12 -25.44 -11.33
N ASN A 151 10.39 -26.68 -10.93
CA ASN A 151 9.44 -27.57 -10.24
C ASN A 151 9.96 -28.04 -8.88
N LYS A 152 10.79 -27.23 -8.23
CA LYS A 152 11.42 -27.54 -6.95
C LYS A 152 11.30 -26.36 -5.99
N PRO A 153 11.32 -26.59 -4.67
CA PRO A 153 11.52 -25.52 -3.70
C PRO A 153 12.81 -24.76 -3.99
N HIS A 154 12.73 -23.44 -3.98
CA HIS A 154 13.85 -22.55 -4.29
C HIS A 154 13.70 -21.18 -3.63
N LEU A 155 14.81 -20.44 -3.58
CA LEU A 155 14.85 -19.04 -3.19
C LEU A 155 15.21 -18.18 -4.41
N LYS A 156 14.43 -17.13 -4.66
CA LYS A 156 14.78 -16.06 -5.60
C LYS A 156 15.22 -14.83 -4.82
N ALA A 157 16.42 -14.35 -5.11
CA ALA A 157 16.91 -13.07 -4.62
C ALA A 157 17.37 -12.22 -5.80
N TYR A 158 16.56 -11.22 -6.16
CA TYR A 158 16.86 -10.29 -7.24
C TYR A 158 17.21 -8.92 -6.66
N LEU A 159 18.41 -8.44 -6.99
CA LEU A 159 19.02 -7.26 -6.39
C LEU A 159 19.41 -6.27 -7.47
N THR A 160 19.41 -4.97 -7.16
CA THR A 160 20.12 -3.99 -7.98
C THR A 160 21.19 -3.27 -7.17
N ASP A 161 22.31 -2.95 -7.80
CA ASP A 161 23.36 -2.13 -7.20
C ASP A 161 23.26 -0.65 -7.61
N HIS A 162 24.10 0.20 -7.01
CA HIS A 162 24.22 1.63 -7.34
C HIS A 162 24.83 1.92 -8.71
N GLN A 163 25.31 0.89 -9.41
CA GLN A 163 25.87 0.99 -10.75
C GLN A 163 24.85 0.60 -11.83
N GLU A 164 23.57 0.51 -11.46
CA GLU A 164 22.46 0.10 -12.35
C GLU A 164 22.68 -1.30 -12.96
N ASN A 165 23.27 -2.22 -12.20
CA ASN A 165 23.27 -3.64 -12.53
C ASN A 165 22.13 -4.33 -11.79
N ILE A 166 21.53 -5.33 -12.44
CA ILE A 166 20.69 -6.33 -11.77
C ILE A 166 21.50 -7.60 -11.55
N LEU A 167 21.34 -8.17 -10.36
CA LEU A 167 21.89 -9.46 -9.95
C LEU A 167 20.73 -10.41 -9.69
N LEU A 168 20.79 -11.58 -10.29
CA LEU A 168 19.72 -12.57 -10.28
C LEU A 168 20.24 -13.86 -9.67
N PHE A 169 19.74 -14.21 -8.49
CA PHE A 169 20.05 -15.46 -7.82
C PHE A 169 18.78 -16.31 -7.73
N GLU A 170 18.87 -17.54 -8.25
CA GLU A 170 17.84 -18.56 -8.17
C GLU A 170 18.51 -19.83 -7.65
N ILE A 171 18.26 -20.17 -6.39
CA ILE A 171 19.06 -21.15 -5.66
C ILE A 171 18.16 -22.20 -5.00
N PRO A 172 18.66 -23.41 -4.71
CA PRO A 172 17.92 -24.38 -3.89
C PRO A 172 17.47 -23.74 -2.57
N LEU A 173 16.28 -24.12 -2.10
CA LEU A 173 15.72 -23.56 -0.87
C LEU A 173 16.65 -23.91 0.31
N PRO A 174 17.18 -22.91 1.04
CA PRO A 174 17.94 -23.17 2.26
C PRO A 174 17.09 -23.85 3.34
N ASP A 175 17.65 -24.82 4.07
CA ASP A 175 16.97 -25.58 5.12
C ASP A 175 16.29 -24.66 6.16
N ASP A 176 16.93 -23.55 6.52
CA ASP A 176 16.40 -22.55 7.46
C ASP A 176 15.06 -21.92 7.01
N LEU A 177 14.73 -22.03 5.73
CA LEU A 177 13.53 -21.46 5.10
C LEU A 177 12.47 -22.52 4.73
N GLU A 178 12.72 -23.81 4.96
CA GLU A 178 11.76 -24.89 4.64
C GLU A 178 10.47 -24.83 5.47
N TYR A 179 10.54 -24.32 6.71
CA TYR A 179 9.42 -24.36 7.66
C TYR A 179 8.84 -22.98 7.98
N ILE A 180 8.92 -22.05 7.03
CA ILE A 180 8.35 -20.71 7.23
C ILE A 180 6.83 -20.80 7.35
N SER A 181 6.29 -20.17 8.39
CA SER A 181 4.87 -19.92 8.56
C SER A 181 4.67 -18.42 8.76
N VAL A 182 4.06 -17.77 7.76
CA VAL A 182 3.69 -16.36 7.83
C VAL A 182 2.24 -16.26 8.29
N ASN A 183 2.06 -15.83 9.54
CA ASN A 183 0.72 -15.51 10.08
C ASN A 183 0.32 -14.04 9.81
N ASN A 184 1.03 -13.37 8.91
CA ASN A 184 0.73 -11.99 8.56
C ASN A 184 -0.54 -11.95 7.71
N ILE A 185 -1.55 -11.23 8.21
CA ILE A 185 -2.82 -10.99 7.51
C ILE A 185 -2.75 -9.75 6.61
N GLU A 186 -1.65 -8.99 6.68
CA GLU A 186 -1.39 -7.84 5.83
C GLU A 186 -0.87 -8.31 4.46
N GLU A 187 -1.34 -7.64 3.41
CA GLU A 187 -0.88 -7.87 2.05
C GLU A 187 0.38 -7.03 1.79
N ILE A 188 1.36 -7.62 1.10
CA ILE A 188 2.60 -6.93 0.71
C ILE A 188 2.34 -5.93 -0.43
N ASP A 189 3.19 -4.90 -0.55
CA ASP A 189 3.20 -4.07 -1.76
C ASP A 189 3.46 -4.95 -2.98
N THR A 190 2.54 -4.90 -3.96
CA THR A 190 2.65 -5.66 -5.21
C THR A 190 3.98 -5.41 -5.94
N ASN A 191 4.61 -4.24 -5.78
CA ASN A 191 5.92 -3.94 -6.37
C ASN A 191 7.08 -4.70 -5.74
N LYS A 192 6.88 -5.39 -4.61
CA LYS A 192 7.87 -6.29 -3.99
C LYS A 192 7.62 -7.76 -4.31
N ASP A 193 6.46 -8.06 -4.89
CA ASP A 193 6.02 -9.40 -5.26
C ASP A 193 5.77 -9.46 -6.77
N PHE A 194 4.51 -9.39 -7.23
CA PHE A 194 4.17 -9.53 -8.66
C PHE A 194 4.88 -8.53 -9.58
N PHE A 195 4.97 -7.26 -9.19
CA PHE A 195 5.55 -6.15 -9.94
C PHE A 195 7.00 -5.82 -9.53
N TRP A 196 7.76 -6.79 -9.01
CA TRP A 196 9.17 -6.62 -8.60
C TRP A 196 10.07 -5.98 -9.67
N PHE A 197 9.73 -6.17 -10.94
CA PHE A 197 10.46 -5.66 -12.09
C PHE A 197 10.21 -4.17 -12.37
N THR A 198 9.25 -3.53 -11.67
CA THR A 198 9.00 -2.10 -11.83
C THR A 198 10.24 -1.30 -11.40
N GLY A 199 10.72 -0.43 -12.27
CA GLY A 199 11.99 0.30 -12.07
C GLY A 199 13.24 -0.42 -12.60
N VAL A 200 13.12 -1.69 -13.01
CA VAL A 200 14.17 -2.40 -13.76
C VAL A 200 13.78 -2.49 -15.24
N ILE A 201 12.53 -2.87 -15.52
CA ILE A 201 12.01 -2.98 -16.88
C ILE A 201 11.26 -1.71 -17.26
N THR A 202 11.62 -1.17 -18.42
CA THR A 202 10.93 -0.03 -19.01
C THR A 202 9.55 -0.50 -19.49
N PRO A 203 8.45 0.19 -19.12
CA PRO A 203 7.13 -0.14 -19.65
C PRO A 203 7.15 -0.19 -21.18
N TYR A 204 6.54 -1.23 -21.75
CA TYR A 204 6.37 -1.35 -23.19
C TYR A 204 5.42 -0.28 -23.72
N GLU A 205 4.31 -0.06 -23.01
CA GLU A 205 3.44 1.08 -23.25
C GLU A 205 3.10 1.77 -21.92
N GLN A 206 2.97 3.09 -21.98
CA GLN A 206 2.39 3.92 -20.92
C GLN A 206 1.48 4.94 -21.58
N LYS A 207 0.18 4.87 -21.25
CA LYS A 207 -0.84 5.71 -21.89
C LYS A 207 -1.85 6.20 -20.86
N GLU A 208 -2.38 7.37 -21.14
CA GLU A 208 -3.61 7.89 -20.59
C GLU A 208 -4.69 7.68 -21.64
N ILE A 209 -5.65 6.81 -21.35
CA ILE A 209 -6.69 6.41 -22.30
C ILE A 209 -7.99 7.14 -21.93
N PRO A 210 -8.69 7.80 -22.88
CA PRO A 210 -10.00 8.37 -22.60
C PRO A 210 -10.95 7.29 -22.05
N THR A 211 -11.59 7.55 -20.92
CA THR A 211 -12.54 6.63 -20.29
C THR A 211 -13.86 6.63 -21.04
N ASP A 212 -14.20 5.49 -21.65
CA ASP A 212 -15.47 5.25 -22.33
C ASP A 212 -16.30 4.13 -21.64
N GLU A 213 -17.49 3.83 -22.16
CA GLU A 213 -18.34 2.76 -21.62
C GLU A 213 -17.71 1.38 -21.72
N LYS A 214 -16.85 1.14 -22.72
CA LYS A 214 -16.20 -0.16 -22.92
C LYS A 214 -15.17 -0.39 -21.81
N ILE A 215 -14.28 0.57 -21.58
CA ILE A 215 -13.27 0.49 -20.51
C ILE A 215 -13.95 0.41 -19.14
N LYS A 216 -15.02 1.17 -18.90
CA LYS A 216 -15.79 1.08 -17.65
C LYS A 216 -16.36 -0.33 -17.44
N ALA A 217 -16.95 -0.93 -18.48
CA ALA A 217 -17.48 -2.29 -18.40
C ALA A 217 -16.37 -3.33 -18.16
N GLU A 218 -15.22 -3.20 -18.82
CA GLU A 218 -14.05 -4.06 -18.61
C GLU A 218 -13.48 -3.95 -17.19
N LEU A 219 -13.57 -2.77 -16.57
CA LEU A 219 -13.18 -2.52 -15.19
C LEU A 219 -14.28 -2.80 -14.16
N GLY A 220 -15.44 -3.31 -14.61
CA GLY A 220 -16.57 -3.64 -13.72
C GLY A 220 -17.29 -2.42 -13.13
N VAL A 221 -17.10 -1.23 -13.69
CA VAL A 221 -17.83 -0.02 -13.31
C VAL A 221 -19.19 -0.03 -14.00
N SER A 222 -20.26 -0.19 -13.22
CA SER A 222 -21.64 -0.17 -13.72
C SER A 222 -22.02 1.16 -14.37
N SER A 223 -23.13 1.18 -15.11
CA SER A 223 -23.63 2.41 -15.74
C SER A 223 -23.80 3.52 -14.71
N ILE A 224 -23.07 4.62 -14.94
CA ILE A 224 -23.03 5.80 -14.09
C ILE A 224 -24.41 6.46 -14.14
N GLY A 225 -25.14 6.43 -13.04
CA GLY A 225 -26.37 7.21 -12.89
C GLY A 225 -26.04 8.62 -12.44
N LEU A 226 -26.35 9.65 -13.23
CA LEU A 226 -26.41 11.02 -12.73
C LEU A 226 -27.86 11.32 -12.37
N LYS A 227 -28.20 11.27 -11.07
CA LYS A 227 -29.60 11.41 -10.61
C LYS A 227 -29.85 12.63 -9.72
N ALA A 228 -28.97 13.64 -9.78
CA ALA A 228 -29.09 14.91 -9.07
C ALA A 228 -29.35 14.74 -7.55
N VAL A 229 -29.74 15.81 -6.86
CA VAL A 229 -30.09 15.76 -5.43
C VAL A 229 -31.27 14.82 -5.19
N GLY A 230 -31.20 14.01 -4.13
CA GLY A 230 -32.24 13.05 -3.74
C GLY A 230 -31.85 11.58 -3.90
N SER A 231 -30.81 11.28 -4.69
CA SER A 231 -30.34 9.90 -4.90
C SER A 231 -28.82 9.85 -5.13
N PHE A 232 -28.26 8.63 -5.15
CA PHE A 232 -26.84 8.45 -5.46
C PHE A 232 -26.58 8.81 -6.92
N SER A 233 -25.49 9.53 -7.13
CA SER A 233 -24.94 9.82 -8.43
C SER A 233 -23.48 9.41 -8.49
N ASP A 234 -23.06 8.83 -9.60
CA ASP A 234 -21.67 8.38 -9.77
C ASP A 234 -20.86 9.38 -10.59
N TRP A 235 -19.53 9.30 -10.46
CA TRP A 235 -18.59 10.00 -11.31
C TRP A 235 -17.43 9.07 -11.67
N THR A 236 -16.87 9.27 -12.85
CA THR A 236 -15.59 8.67 -13.25
C THR A 236 -14.64 9.78 -13.68
N HIS A 237 -13.34 9.53 -13.51
CA HIS A 237 -12.34 10.32 -14.18
C HIS A 237 -12.48 10.15 -15.71
N SER A 238 -12.08 11.17 -16.46
CA SER A 238 -12.14 11.16 -17.93
C SER A 238 -11.04 10.31 -18.57
N THR A 239 -10.06 9.90 -17.76
CA THR A 239 -8.88 9.19 -18.19
C THR A 239 -8.69 7.93 -17.36
N THR A 240 -8.34 6.84 -18.02
CA THR A 240 -7.90 5.58 -17.42
C THR A 240 -6.39 5.48 -17.60
N TYR A 241 -5.69 5.27 -16.49
CA TYR A 241 -4.24 5.05 -16.50
C TYR A 241 -3.94 3.64 -16.96
N TYR A 242 -2.97 3.52 -17.87
CA TYR A 242 -2.59 2.26 -18.48
C TYR A 242 -1.08 2.12 -18.56
N LYS A 243 -0.58 0.95 -18.17
CA LYS A 243 0.80 0.53 -18.40
C LYS A 243 0.84 -0.93 -18.83
N SER A 244 1.79 -1.27 -19.69
CA SER A 244 2.08 -2.66 -20.02
C SER A 244 3.57 -2.97 -20.02
N PHE A 245 3.88 -4.24 -19.81
CA PHE A 245 5.23 -4.76 -19.72
C PHE A 245 5.30 -6.08 -20.46
N TYR A 246 6.44 -6.33 -21.10
CA TYR A 246 6.86 -7.68 -21.40
C TYR A 246 7.84 -8.13 -20.34
N ILE A 247 7.63 -9.32 -19.78
CA ILE A 247 8.48 -9.92 -18.76
C ILE A 247 8.79 -11.33 -19.24
N GLY A 248 9.96 -11.54 -19.83
CA GLY A 248 10.26 -12.72 -20.62
C GLY A 248 9.26 -12.88 -21.75
N SER A 249 8.36 -13.85 -21.65
CA SER A 249 7.26 -14.07 -22.61
C SER A 249 5.93 -13.46 -22.21
N ASP A 250 5.76 -13.00 -20.97
CA ASP A 250 4.45 -12.59 -20.46
C ASP A 250 4.17 -11.15 -20.81
N TYR A 251 3.01 -10.92 -21.41
CA TYR A 251 2.47 -9.59 -21.62
C TYR A 251 1.55 -9.22 -20.46
N ILE A 252 2.03 -8.31 -19.62
CA ILE A 252 1.32 -7.82 -18.44
C ILE A 252 0.72 -6.46 -18.76
N GLN A 253 -0.55 -6.27 -18.46
CA GLN A 253 -1.24 -4.99 -18.61
C GLN A 253 -1.89 -4.59 -17.30
N ALA A 254 -1.68 -3.36 -16.87
CA ALA A 254 -2.28 -2.81 -15.68
C ALA A 254 -3.14 -1.60 -16.04
N TYR A 255 -4.39 -1.64 -15.58
CA TYR A 255 -5.36 -0.56 -15.75
C TYR A 255 -5.73 0.00 -14.39
N SER A 256 -5.97 1.30 -14.32
CA SER A 256 -6.48 1.95 -13.11
C SER A 256 -7.33 3.16 -13.46
N LEU A 257 -8.55 3.21 -12.95
CA LEU A 257 -9.53 4.25 -13.19
C LEU A 257 -10.05 4.80 -11.85
N PRO A 258 -9.78 6.08 -11.54
CA PRO A 258 -10.43 6.78 -10.44
C PRO A 258 -11.92 6.98 -10.73
N TYR A 259 -12.75 6.64 -9.77
CA TYR A 259 -14.20 6.86 -9.83
C TYR A 259 -14.77 7.06 -8.43
N GLY A 260 -16.07 7.27 -8.33
CA GLY A 260 -16.72 7.33 -7.04
C GLY A 260 -18.20 7.65 -7.14
N SER A 261 -18.80 7.87 -5.99
CA SER A 261 -20.22 8.13 -5.83
C SER A 261 -20.42 9.30 -4.88
N TRP A 262 -21.50 10.03 -5.10
CA TRP A 262 -21.93 11.08 -4.19
C TRP A 262 -23.44 11.05 -4.01
N LYS A 263 -23.90 11.56 -2.88
CA LYS A 263 -25.32 11.76 -2.58
C LYS A 263 -25.46 13.03 -1.77
N ALA A 264 -26.32 13.92 -2.25
CA ALA A 264 -26.82 15.04 -1.48
C ALA A 264 -28.35 14.95 -1.39
N LEU A 265 -28.88 15.47 -0.29
CA LEU A 265 -30.32 15.49 0.01
C LEU A 265 -30.73 16.91 0.40
N ASP A 266 -31.97 17.27 0.10
CA ASP A 266 -32.61 18.44 0.70
C ASP A 266 -32.59 18.32 2.23
N VAL A 267 -32.32 19.43 2.91
CA VAL A 267 -32.17 19.47 4.37
C VAL A 267 -33.50 19.87 5.00
N LYS A 268 -34.23 18.90 5.58
CA LYS A 268 -35.53 19.11 6.25
C LYS A 268 -35.48 19.01 7.78
N ASN A 269 -34.30 19.16 8.36
CA ASN A 269 -33.93 19.18 9.79
C ASN A 269 -32.47 18.77 9.84
N GLN A 270 -32.21 17.51 9.47
CA GLN A 270 -30.88 16.97 9.24
C GLN A 270 -30.91 16.06 8.02
N SER A 271 -29.80 15.97 7.30
CA SER A 271 -29.65 15.08 6.16
C SER A 271 -28.20 14.65 6.02
N THR A 272 -28.00 13.38 5.68
CA THR A 272 -26.66 12.84 5.47
C THR A 272 -26.29 12.94 4.00
N TRP A 273 -25.15 13.56 3.73
CA TRP A 273 -24.53 13.62 2.43
C TRP A 273 -23.29 12.72 2.40
N THR A 274 -22.98 12.18 1.23
CA THR A 274 -21.85 11.26 1.04
C THR A 274 -21.06 11.70 -0.18
N ASN A 275 -19.74 11.59 -0.09
CA ASN A 275 -18.80 11.75 -1.19
C ASN A 275 -17.73 10.66 -1.08
N SER A 276 -17.43 9.97 -2.18
CA SER A 276 -16.45 8.89 -2.19
C SER A 276 -15.45 8.98 -3.33
N PHE A 277 -14.28 8.44 -3.06
CA PHE A 277 -13.24 8.12 -4.03
C PHE A 277 -12.97 6.62 -4.00
N LYS A 278 -12.96 6.01 -5.17
CA LYS A 278 -12.76 4.59 -5.41
C LYS A 278 -11.84 4.39 -6.62
N ILE A 279 -11.23 3.21 -6.70
CA ILE A 279 -10.37 2.85 -7.82
C ILE A 279 -10.89 1.55 -8.43
N ALA A 280 -11.19 1.60 -9.72
CA ALA A 280 -11.49 0.42 -10.52
C ALA A 280 -10.22 0.03 -11.26
N GLU A 281 -9.72 -1.17 -11.00
CA GLU A 281 -8.45 -1.63 -11.53
C GLU A 281 -8.44 -3.12 -11.78
N HIS A 282 -7.57 -3.54 -12.69
CA HIS A 282 -7.21 -4.93 -12.86
C HIS A 282 -5.83 -5.05 -13.48
N VAL A 283 -5.24 -6.22 -13.32
CA VAL A 283 -4.05 -6.65 -14.04
C VAL A 283 -4.44 -7.79 -14.96
N THR A 284 -3.97 -7.79 -16.20
CA THR A 284 -4.08 -8.95 -17.10
C THR A 284 -2.69 -9.49 -17.40
N VAL A 285 -2.60 -10.81 -17.53
CA VAL A 285 -1.40 -11.52 -17.97
C VAL A 285 -1.78 -12.36 -19.17
N ASN A 286 -1.16 -12.10 -20.32
CA ASN A 286 -1.45 -12.80 -21.58
C ASN A 286 -2.96 -12.80 -21.94
N GLY A 287 -3.64 -11.68 -21.66
CA GLY A 287 -5.08 -11.51 -21.90
C GLY A 287 -6.00 -12.09 -20.82
N THR A 288 -5.47 -12.76 -19.79
CA THR A 288 -6.26 -13.29 -18.67
C THR A 288 -6.22 -12.33 -17.49
N THR A 289 -7.37 -11.89 -17.00
CA THR A 289 -7.46 -10.98 -15.85
C THR A 289 -7.12 -11.71 -14.53
N ASN A 290 -6.13 -11.19 -13.80
CA ASN A 290 -5.83 -11.57 -12.42
C ASN A 290 -6.38 -10.48 -11.48
N ARG A 291 -7.41 -10.82 -10.71
CA ARG A 291 -8.11 -9.86 -9.83
C ARG A 291 -7.45 -9.68 -8.48
N SER A 292 -6.57 -10.57 -8.08
CA SER A 292 -5.92 -10.54 -6.77
C SER A 292 -4.53 -9.91 -6.81
N VAL A 293 -4.12 -9.45 -8.00
CA VAL A 293 -2.95 -8.60 -8.16
C VAL A 293 -3.45 -7.17 -8.29
N ASP A 294 -2.87 -6.30 -7.47
CA ASP A 294 -3.16 -4.87 -7.47
C ASP A 294 -2.40 -4.16 -8.57
N SER A 295 -2.96 -3.06 -9.05
CA SER A 295 -2.30 -2.23 -10.04
C SER A 295 -1.03 -1.60 -9.46
N PRO A 296 0.04 -1.38 -10.25
CA PRO A 296 1.23 -0.68 -9.78
C PRO A 296 1.00 0.84 -9.65
N PHE A 297 -0.18 1.33 -10.04
CA PHE A 297 -0.60 2.71 -9.81
C PHE A 297 -1.04 2.90 -8.35
N LYS A 298 -0.46 3.87 -7.68
CA LYS A 298 -0.73 4.16 -6.28
C LYS A 298 -1.41 5.51 -6.14
N TYR A 299 -2.34 5.62 -5.20
CA TYR A 299 -3.11 6.85 -5.00
C TYR A 299 -2.83 7.41 -3.62
N ARG A 300 -2.32 8.65 -3.58
CA ARG A 300 -1.93 9.35 -2.36
C ARG A 300 -2.57 10.73 -2.32
N ASN A 301 -2.49 11.39 -1.17
CA ASN A 301 -3.06 12.72 -0.95
C ASN A 301 -4.53 12.81 -1.42
N VAL A 302 -5.30 11.74 -1.21
CA VAL A 302 -6.72 11.71 -1.58
C VAL A 302 -7.47 12.56 -0.57
N LYS A 303 -8.08 13.63 -1.06
CA LYS A 303 -8.82 14.62 -0.28
C LYS A 303 -10.27 14.63 -0.72
N LEU A 304 -11.20 14.50 0.22
CA LEU A 304 -12.64 14.63 -0.01
C LEU A 304 -13.12 15.86 0.74
N SER A 305 -14.02 16.66 0.17
CA SER A 305 -14.64 17.77 0.88
C SER A 305 -16.09 17.98 0.54
N THR A 306 -16.79 18.53 1.51
CA THR A 306 -18.19 18.95 1.43
C THR A 306 -18.32 20.39 1.89
N GLY A 307 -18.92 21.24 1.06
CA GLY A 307 -19.30 22.60 1.39
C GLY A 307 -20.81 22.78 1.29
N VAL A 308 -21.40 23.41 2.31
CA VAL A 308 -22.84 23.73 2.39
C VAL A 308 -23.06 25.23 2.31
N GLY A 309 -24.23 25.62 1.78
CA GLY A 309 -24.62 27.02 1.59
C GLY A 309 -25.62 27.50 2.63
N ALA A 310 -26.47 28.45 2.21
CA ALA A 310 -27.39 29.18 3.08
C ALA A 310 -28.20 28.29 4.05
N LYS A 311 -28.35 28.77 5.30
CA LYS A 311 -29.16 28.14 6.36
C LYS A 311 -28.81 26.68 6.66
N SER A 312 -27.57 26.27 6.37
CA SER A 312 -27.13 24.89 6.53
C SER A 312 -25.79 24.82 7.24
N THR A 313 -25.62 23.85 8.11
CA THR A 313 -24.39 23.64 8.89
C THR A 313 -24.01 22.17 8.86
N ILE A 314 -22.72 21.86 8.71
CA ILE A 314 -22.23 20.49 8.92
C ILE A 314 -22.01 20.32 10.43
N ILE A 315 -22.78 19.44 11.06
CA ILE A 315 -22.71 19.21 12.51
C ILE A 315 -21.88 17.98 12.88
N THR A 316 -21.75 17.03 11.96
CA THR A 316 -21.00 15.78 12.16
C THR A 316 -20.38 15.32 10.86
N ALA A 317 -19.18 14.77 10.92
CA ALA A 317 -18.57 14.00 9.84
C ALA A 317 -18.20 12.59 10.29
N TYR A 318 -18.33 11.63 9.38
CA TYR A 318 -17.86 10.25 9.50
C TYR A 318 -16.98 9.94 8.31
N ILE A 319 -15.91 9.21 8.55
CA ILE A 319 -14.97 8.83 7.52
C ILE A 319 -14.68 7.34 7.60
N ASP A 320 -14.71 6.72 6.43
CA ASP A 320 -14.44 5.30 6.24
C ASP A 320 -13.47 5.10 5.07
N GLY A 321 -12.73 4.00 5.08
CA GLY A 321 -11.74 3.69 4.06
C GLY A 321 -10.68 2.72 4.56
N LYS A 322 -9.76 2.32 3.66
CA LYS A 322 -8.56 1.53 4.00
C LYS A 322 -7.34 2.21 3.38
N LEU A 323 -6.36 2.53 4.21
CA LEU A 323 -5.12 3.20 3.81
C LEU A 323 -3.94 2.37 4.32
N SER A 324 -2.87 2.30 3.53
CA SER A 324 -1.56 1.82 3.96
C SER A 324 -0.65 3.03 4.26
N GLY A 325 -0.03 3.01 5.43
CA GLY A 325 0.93 4.03 5.88
C GLY A 325 2.34 3.43 5.91
N ALA A 326 3.36 4.29 5.80
CA ALA A 326 4.75 3.87 5.93
C ALA A 326 5.00 3.27 7.32
N SER A 327 5.07 1.94 7.40
CA SER A 327 5.56 1.12 8.52
C SER A 327 4.97 1.42 9.90
N ASN A 328 4.28 0.42 10.45
CA ASN A 328 3.61 0.36 11.76
C ASN A 328 2.26 1.06 11.76
N GLY A 329 1.20 0.30 12.07
CA GLY A 329 -0.21 0.69 12.22
C GLY A 329 -0.48 1.83 13.19
N SER A 330 0.10 2.99 12.87
CA SER A 330 -0.11 4.26 13.52
C SER A 330 -1.44 4.82 13.03
N SER A 331 -2.15 5.50 13.93
CA SER A 331 -3.42 6.16 13.64
C SER A 331 -3.30 6.97 12.35
N LEU A 332 -4.02 6.54 11.31
CA LEU A 332 -4.09 7.24 10.04
C LEU A 332 -4.72 8.60 10.28
N ALA A 333 -3.88 9.61 10.47
CA ALA A 333 -4.27 10.95 10.81
C ALA A 333 -4.96 11.63 9.63
N MET A 334 -6.27 11.46 9.51
CA MET A 334 -7.02 12.29 8.59
C MET A 334 -7.16 13.69 9.17
N LYS A 335 -7.18 14.71 8.31
CA LYS A 335 -7.12 16.11 8.71
C LYS A 335 -8.45 16.79 8.40
N ILE A 336 -9.19 17.11 9.44
CA ILE A 336 -10.38 17.95 9.32
C ILE A 336 -9.97 19.41 9.40
N ALA A 337 -10.48 20.21 8.47
CA ALA A 337 -10.29 21.65 8.48
C ALA A 337 -11.64 22.36 8.30
N GLU A 338 -11.87 23.39 9.12
CA GLU A 338 -13.13 24.11 9.24
C GLU A 338 -12.88 25.60 9.00
N LYS A 339 -13.74 26.26 8.20
CA LYS A 339 -13.79 27.72 8.10
C LYS A 339 -15.21 28.18 8.39
N ALA A 340 -15.39 28.79 9.55
CA ALA A 340 -16.61 29.47 9.93
C ALA A 340 -16.54 30.94 9.48
N TRP A 341 -17.61 31.46 8.88
CA TRP A 341 -17.79 32.90 8.71
C TRP A 341 -19.01 33.34 9.50
N SER A 342 -18.80 34.22 10.47
CA SER A 342 -19.86 34.77 11.31
C SER A 342 -20.18 36.22 10.95
N THR A 343 -21.48 36.52 11.08
CA THR A 343 -22.19 37.79 11.24
C THR A 343 -22.69 38.59 10.04
N ALA A 344 -22.12 38.48 8.84
CA ALA A 344 -22.73 39.11 7.65
C ALA A 344 -22.33 38.39 6.35
N LEU A 345 -22.85 37.18 6.15
CA LEU A 345 -22.77 36.52 4.84
C LEU A 345 -23.98 36.93 3.98
N PRO A 346 -23.83 37.07 2.66
CA PRO A 346 -24.94 37.30 1.74
C PRO A 346 -25.99 36.19 1.92
N VAL A 347 -27.28 36.55 1.76
CA VAL A 347 -28.46 35.69 2.04
C VAL A 347 -28.39 34.32 1.33
N ALA A 348 -27.55 34.18 0.30
CA ALA A 348 -27.04 32.90 -0.18
C ALA A 348 -25.64 33.06 -0.82
N PRO A 349 -24.60 32.36 -0.37
CA PRO A 349 -23.29 32.39 -1.03
C PRO A 349 -23.36 31.78 -2.43
N SER A 350 -22.58 32.34 -3.36
CA SER A 350 -22.45 31.79 -4.70
C SER A 350 -21.65 30.48 -4.69
N ILE A 351 -21.79 29.66 -5.74
CA ILE A 351 -20.95 28.47 -5.92
C ILE A 351 -19.46 28.84 -5.93
N SER A 352 -19.10 30.00 -6.49
CA SER A 352 -17.72 30.50 -6.51
C SER A 352 -17.20 30.80 -5.11
N ASP A 353 -18.04 31.35 -4.24
CA ASP A 353 -17.69 31.58 -2.83
C ASP A 353 -17.43 30.24 -2.16
N ILE A 354 -18.39 29.31 -2.25
CA ILE A 354 -18.27 27.95 -1.67
C ILE A 354 -17.03 27.23 -2.19
N LYS A 355 -16.70 27.38 -3.48
CA LYS A 355 -15.47 26.83 -4.05
C LYS A 355 -14.22 27.42 -3.43
N GLY A 356 -14.13 28.75 -3.33
CA GLY A 356 -13.00 29.40 -2.65
C GLY A 356 -12.86 28.96 -1.19
N TRP A 357 -13.97 28.62 -0.53
CA TRP A 357 -14.00 28.10 0.82
C TRP A 357 -13.44 26.67 0.90
N VAL A 358 -13.89 25.82 -0.01
CA VAL A 358 -13.39 24.45 -0.16
C VAL A 358 -11.90 24.43 -0.49
N ASP A 359 -11.45 25.27 -1.42
CA ASP A 359 -10.05 25.37 -1.81
C ASP A 359 -9.17 25.82 -0.64
N ALA A 360 -9.60 26.83 0.12
CA ALA A 360 -8.88 27.28 1.31
C ALA A 360 -8.73 26.17 2.38
N ILE A 361 -9.74 25.31 2.53
CA ILE A 361 -9.72 24.21 3.50
C ILE A 361 -8.87 23.03 3.02
N ILE A 362 -9.06 22.60 1.78
CA ILE A 362 -8.33 21.48 1.17
C ILE A 362 -6.82 21.77 1.06
N ASP A 363 -6.43 23.03 0.83
CA ASP A 363 -5.04 23.41 0.58
C ASP A 363 -4.33 24.08 1.78
N ALA A 364 -5.05 24.79 2.67
CA ALA A 364 -4.44 25.62 3.72
C ALA A 364 -4.97 25.40 5.15
N GLY A 365 -5.91 24.48 5.37
CA GLY A 365 -6.54 24.27 6.67
C GLY A 365 -5.64 23.68 7.78
N THR A 366 -5.87 24.09 9.04
CA THR A 366 -5.26 23.44 10.21
C THR A 366 -5.84 22.05 10.42
N SER A 367 -4.95 21.09 10.61
CA SER A 367 -5.23 19.68 10.58
C SER A 367 -5.60 19.13 11.96
N LYS A 368 -6.76 18.47 12.10
CA LYS A 368 -7.05 17.60 13.25
C LYS A 368 -6.86 16.14 12.87
N THR A 369 -5.88 15.45 13.45
CA THR A 369 -5.67 14.00 13.31
C THR A 369 -6.86 13.20 13.85
N ILE A 370 -7.47 12.37 13.02
CA ILE A 370 -8.54 11.43 13.40
C ILE A 370 -8.26 10.06 12.82
N THR A 371 -8.63 8.99 13.53
CA THR A 371 -8.48 7.60 13.05
C THR A 371 -9.66 7.19 12.16
N LEU A 372 -9.43 6.34 11.14
CA LEU A 372 -10.50 5.71 10.35
C LEU A 372 -11.54 5.02 11.25
N GLY A 373 -12.82 5.12 10.89
CA GLY A 373 -13.92 4.60 11.71
C GLY A 373 -14.26 5.45 12.94
N SER A 374 -13.64 6.62 13.10
CA SER A 374 -14.05 7.57 14.14
C SER A 374 -15.46 8.11 13.86
N SER A 375 -16.31 8.04 14.87
CA SER A 375 -17.67 8.57 14.86
C SER A 375 -17.77 9.86 15.69
N ASN A 376 -18.64 10.77 15.28
CA ASN A 376 -19.07 11.94 16.06
C ASN A 376 -18.06 13.08 16.18
N ILE A 377 -17.38 13.42 15.08
CA ILE A 377 -16.61 14.66 15.04
C ILE A 377 -17.60 15.81 14.91
N LYS A 378 -17.91 16.47 16.04
CA LYS A 378 -18.84 17.59 16.05
C LYS A 378 -18.17 18.83 15.48
N LEU A 379 -18.78 19.37 14.44
CA LEU A 379 -18.31 20.52 13.71
C LEU A 379 -19.26 21.69 14.00
N SER A 380 -18.66 22.89 14.05
CA SER A 380 -19.23 24.17 14.50
C SER A 380 -20.73 24.40 14.27
N THR A 381 -21.37 25.19 15.15
CA THR A 381 -22.79 25.56 15.08
C THR A 381 -23.06 26.77 14.17
N SER A 382 -22.24 27.00 13.15
CA SER A 382 -22.31 28.22 12.30
C SER A 382 -22.94 27.93 10.93
N PRO A 383 -23.72 28.86 10.33
CA PRO A 383 -24.68 28.61 9.23
C PRO A 383 -24.08 28.35 7.83
N THR A 384 -22.80 28.03 7.73
CA THR A 384 -22.07 27.67 6.51
C THR A 384 -20.76 27.03 6.92
N VAL A 385 -20.51 25.81 6.49
CA VAL A 385 -19.32 25.04 6.87
C VAL A 385 -18.78 24.28 5.66
N VAL A 386 -17.46 24.17 5.62
CA VAL A 386 -16.75 23.23 4.77
C VAL A 386 -16.07 22.22 5.67
N GLU A 387 -16.10 20.97 5.23
CA GLU A 387 -15.45 19.84 5.88
C GLU A 387 -14.59 19.06 4.90
N SER A 388 -13.43 18.54 5.34
CA SER A 388 -12.53 17.75 4.50
C SER A 388 -11.97 16.51 5.20
N ALA A 389 -11.87 15.44 4.43
CA ALA A 389 -11.05 14.25 4.69
C ALA A 389 -9.75 14.36 3.86
N ASN A 390 -8.61 13.94 4.39
CA ASN A 390 -7.33 13.91 3.66
C ASN A 390 -6.55 12.67 4.09
N SER A 391 -6.17 11.80 3.14
CA SER A 391 -5.30 10.65 3.42
C SER A 391 -3.87 11.06 3.79
N GLY A 392 -3.47 12.32 3.59
CA GLY A 392 -2.09 12.76 3.70
C GLY A 392 -1.21 12.04 2.68
N SER A 393 0.05 11.78 3.02
CA SER A 393 0.95 10.99 2.15
C SER A 393 0.65 9.50 2.12
N ASN A 394 -0.42 9.04 2.79
CA ASN A 394 -0.78 7.63 2.85
C ASN A 394 -1.40 7.16 1.52
N GLU A 395 -1.17 5.88 1.23
CA GLU A 395 -1.59 5.21 0.02
C GLU A 395 -2.93 4.51 0.22
N LEU A 396 -3.86 4.62 -0.73
CA LEU A 396 -5.10 3.84 -0.69
C LEU A 396 -4.81 2.36 -0.96
N PHE A 397 -5.27 1.49 -0.07
CA PHE A 397 -5.07 0.06 -0.20
C PHE A 397 -6.35 -0.64 -0.66
N LYS A 398 -6.22 -1.70 -1.45
CA LYS A 398 -7.36 -2.49 -1.90
C LYS A 398 -7.86 -3.35 -0.76
N TYR A 399 -9.16 -3.37 -0.52
CA TYR A 399 -9.74 -4.38 0.35
C TYR A 399 -10.41 -5.42 -0.53
N THR A 400 -9.96 -6.68 -0.46
CA THR A 400 -10.72 -7.80 -1.02
C THR A 400 -11.47 -8.46 0.12
N ASP A 401 -12.73 -8.07 0.34
CA ASP A 401 -13.61 -8.87 1.18
C ASP A 401 -13.87 -10.22 0.49
N VAL A 402 -13.25 -11.28 1.00
CA VAL A 402 -13.43 -12.63 0.45
C VAL A 402 -14.90 -13.07 0.54
N ASN A 403 -15.74 -12.43 1.38
CA ASN A 403 -17.13 -12.81 1.63
C ASN A 403 -18.14 -11.64 1.61
N GLY A 404 -17.76 -10.41 1.22
CA GLY A 404 -18.61 -9.22 1.34
C GLY A 404 -18.67 -8.33 0.10
N THR A 405 -19.55 -7.34 0.13
CA THR A 405 -19.85 -6.48 -1.04
C THR A 405 -18.90 -5.30 -1.20
N ASN A 406 -18.04 -5.03 -0.22
CA ASN A 406 -17.10 -3.92 -0.24
C ASN A 406 -15.74 -4.45 -0.70
N THR A 407 -15.54 -4.51 -2.01
CA THR A 407 -14.26 -4.86 -2.63
C THR A 407 -13.68 -3.64 -3.35
N GLY A 408 -12.37 -3.43 -3.24
CA GLY A 408 -11.64 -2.35 -3.90
C GLY A 408 -11.08 -1.28 -2.96
N HIS A 409 -10.28 -0.38 -3.53
CA HIS A 409 -9.78 0.80 -2.83
C HIS A 409 -10.91 1.81 -2.64
N HIS A 410 -11.07 2.35 -1.43
CA HIS A 410 -12.05 3.40 -1.20
C HIS A 410 -11.67 4.35 -0.06
N LEU A 411 -12.19 5.57 -0.18
CA LEU A 411 -12.27 6.56 0.88
C LEU A 411 -13.64 7.22 0.78
N ASP A 412 -14.35 7.28 1.91
CA ASP A 412 -15.70 7.82 2.01
C ASP A 412 -15.75 8.94 3.05
N LEU A 413 -16.34 10.08 2.68
CA LEU A 413 -16.70 11.15 3.59
C LEU A 413 -18.22 11.25 3.67
N GLN A 414 -18.76 11.00 4.86
CA GLN A 414 -20.17 11.24 5.17
C GLN A 414 -20.29 12.47 6.07
N THR A 415 -21.23 13.35 5.76
CA THR A 415 -21.45 14.61 6.50
C THR A 415 -22.92 14.74 6.84
N VAL A 416 -23.22 15.07 8.10
CA VAL A 416 -24.57 15.37 8.56
C VAL A 416 -24.77 16.88 8.47
N VAL A 417 -25.64 17.28 7.56
CA VAL A 417 -26.01 18.67 7.30
C VAL A 417 -27.30 18.98 8.04
N GLN A 418 -27.31 20.04 8.86
CA GLN A 418 -28.43 20.49 9.67
C GLN A 418 -29.00 21.82 9.15
N TYR A 419 -30.32 21.97 9.23
CA TYR A 419 -31.02 23.24 9.06
C TYR A 419 -30.65 24.21 10.19
N GLU A 420 -30.16 25.39 9.84
CA GLU A 420 -29.76 26.43 10.79
C GLU A 420 -30.42 27.77 10.40
N SER A 421 -31.57 28.09 10.99
CA SER A 421 -32.14 29.44 10.90
C SER A 421 -33.09 29.77 12.05
N SER A 422 -32.97 31.00 12.56
CA SER A 422 -33.83 31.56 13.61
C SER A 422 -35.23 31.92 13.11
N SER A 423 -35.42 32.10 11.79
CA SER A 423 -36.67 32.56 11.19
C SER A 423 -37.64 31.42 10.81
N GLY A 424 -37.21 30.17 10.83
CA GLY A 424 -38.02 29.01 10.38
C GLY A 424 -38.37 28.98 8.89
N THR A 425 -37.85 29.92 8.08
CA THR A 425 -38.13 30.00 6.65
C THR A 425 -37.25 29.07 5.83
N SER A 426 -37.75 28.57 4.70
CA SER A 426 -36.97 27.78 3.75
C SER A 426 -35.99 28.64 2.92
N ALA A 427 -35.04 28.00 2.24
CA ALA A 427 -34.17 28.62 1.25
C ALA A 427 -33.74 27.60 0.19
N THR A 428 -33.40 28.09 -0.99
CA THR A 428 -32.58 27.37 -1.96
C THR A 428 -31.12 27.70 -1.68
N ALA A 429 -30.28 26.69 -1.56
CA ALA A 429 -28.87 26.82 -1.24
C ALA A 429 -28.00 26.10 -2.27
N ASN A 430 -26.73 26.50 -2.36
CA ASN A 430 -25.74 25.86 -3.21
C ASN A 430 -24.88 24.91 -2.36
N GLY A 431 -24.59 23.72 -2.87
CA GLY A 431 -23.69 22.75 -2.26
C GLY A 431 -22.52 22.44 -3.21
N LEU A 432 -21.39 22.05 -2.63
CA LEU A 432 -20.20 21.66 -3.37
C LEU A 432 -19.59 20.39 -2.75
N LEU A 433 -19.33 19.40 -3.58
CA LEU A 433 -18.47 18.27 -3.24
C LEU A 433 -17.20 18.37 -4.08
N LYS A 434 -16.05 18.19 -3.44
CA LYS A 434 -14.75 18.23 -4.12
C LYS A 434 -13.91 17.04 -3.73
N ILE A 435 -13.19 16.50 -4.70
CA ILE A 435 -12.28 15.38 -4.55
C ILE A 435 -10.97 15.79 -5.21
N LYS A 436 -9.83 15.64 -4.53
CA LYS A 436 -8.49 15.78 -5.12
C LYS A 436 -7.71 14.50 -4.87
N TRP A 437 -6.83 14.13 -5.78
CA TRP A 437 -5.96 12.96 -5.61
C TRP A 437 -4.69 13.12 -6.42
N ASP A 438 -3.64 12.46 -5.95
CA ASP A 438 -2.39 12.31 -6.66
C ASP A 438 -2.21 10.86 -7.08
N VAL A 439 -1.76 10.66 -8.31
CA VAL A 439 -1.46 9.36 -8.89
C VAL A 439 0.05 9.19 -8.94
N TYR A 440 0.54 8.11 -8.36
CA TYR A 440 1.95 7.75 -8.31
C TYR A 440 2.20 6.46 -9.08
N TYR A 441 3.38 6.38 -9.68
CA TYR A 441 3.91 5.14 -10.26
C TYR A 441 5.41 5.06 -9.94
N ALA A 442 5.88 3.90 -9.48
CA ALA A 442 7.28 3.69 -9.09
C ALA A 442 7.81 4.82 -8.16
N SER A 443 7.00 5.22 -7.18
CA SER A 443 7.26 6.33 -6.25
C SER A 443 7.36 7.74 -6.86
N ALA A 444 7.21 7.90 -8.18
CA ALA A 444 7.15 9.20 -8.84
C ALA A 444 5.70 9.69 -8.97
N LEU A 445 5.47 10.99 -8.75
CA LEU A 445 4.19 11.63 -9.03
C LEU A 445 3.96 11.62 -10.54
N LEU A 446 2.91 10.94 -10.98
CA LEU A 446 2.50 10.88 -12.37
C LEU A 446 1.57 12.04 -12.71
N ASP A 447 0.55 12.26 -11.87
CA ASP A 447 -0.50 13.23 -12.14
C ASP A 447 -1.21 13.69 -10.84
N SER A 448 -1.82 14.86 -10.87
CA SER A 448 -2.61 15.44 -9.79
C SER A 448 -3.95 15.92 -10.34
N ASN A 449 -5.04 15.33 -9.87
CA ASN A 449 -6.37 15.57 -10.42
C ASN A 449 -7.39 15.99 -9.38
N GLN A 450 -8.53 16.47 -9.88
CA GLN A 450 -9.67 16.79 -9.06
C GLN A 450 -11.02 16.54 -9.75
N LYS A 451 -12.05 16.29 -8.94
CA LYS A 451 -13.45 16.26 -9.34
C LYS A 451 -14.22 17.26 -8.50
N GLU A 452 -15.00 18.11 -9.16
CA GLU A 452 -15.93 19.03 -8.51
C GLU A 452 -17.36 18.69 -8.92
N VAL A 453 -18.27 18.70 -7.96
CA VAL A 453 -19.71 18.54 -8.16
C VAL A 453 -20.42 19.66 -7.42
N SER A 454 -20.97 20.61 -8.17
CA SER A 454 -21.82 21.69 -7.64
C SER A 454 -23.29 21.40 -7.91
N PHE A 455 -24.14 21.69 -6.93
CA PHE A 455 -25.59 21.48 -7.06
C PHE A 455 -26.37 22.49 -6.22
N GLN A 456 -27.68 22.55 -6.48
CA GLN A 456 -28.64 23.29 -5.64
C GLN A 456 -29.47 22.30 -4.82
N TYR A 457 -29.82 22.70 -3.60
CA TYR A 457 -30.68 21.94 -2.70
C TYR A 457 -31.62 22.85 -1.92
N SER A 458 -32.71 22.28 -1.43
CA SER A 458 -33.69 22.96 -0.59
C SER A 458 -33.37 22.77 0.88
N VAL A 459 -33.59 23.82 1.66
CA VAL A 459 -33.31 23.87 3.10
C VAL A 459 -34.57 24.34 3.82
N SER A 460 -35.11 23.53 4.72
CA SER A 460 -36.31 23.84 5.51
C SER A 460 -36.26 23.18 6.89
N LYS A 461 -37.08 23.68 7.80
CA LYS A 461 -37.33 23.05 9.11
C LYS A 461 -38.20 21.79 8.96
#